data_AF-A0A139SV38-F1
#
_entry.id   AF-A0A139SV38-F1
#
_cell.length_a   1.000
_cell.length_b   1.000
_cell.length_c   1.000
_cell.angle_alpha   90.00
_cell.angle_beta   90.00
_cell.angle_gamma   90.00
#
_symmetry.space_group_name_H-M   'P 1'
#
loop_
_entity.id
_entity.type
_entity.pdbx_description
1 polymer ?
#
loop_
_entity_poly.entity_id
_entity_poly.type
_entity_poly.pdbx_seq_one_letter_code
_entity_poly.pdbx_strand_id
1 'polypeptide(L)'
;MSLPITRGVIEALRDEPDQDILAHRLASEVALASVLEKALLLQRTLLTGQKEPNVAANQLAVDAVNHESDVLIREIQNLKTELDLRRTLANNSPMAIIQRHGVRAAGSRGIYEGDPIPNRLDELNKGTTP
;
A
#
# COMPACT_ATOMS: atom_id res chain seq x y z
N MET A 1 7.73 15.89 -11.36
CA MET A 1 8.68 15.87 -10.25
C MET A 1 8.79 14.42 -9.82
N SER A 2 9.80 13.72 -10.31
CA SER A 2 10.03 12.31 -9.98
C SER A 2 10.30 12.15 -8.48
N LEU A 3 9.81 11.07 -7.87
CA LEU A 3 10.15 10.70 -6.50
C LEU A 3 11.65 10.36 -6.48
N PRO A 4 12.53 11.11 -5.79
CA PRO A 4 13.96 10.87 -5.87
C PRO A 4 14.31 9.57 -5.14
N ILE A 5 14.70 8.54 -5.88
CA ILE A 5 15.29 7.33 -5.32
C ILE A 5 16.77 7.60 -5.11
N THR A 6 17.12 7.93 -3.86
CA THR A 6 18.50 8.22 -3.47
C THR A 6 19.23 6.93 -3.12
N ARG A 7 20.56 6.95 -3.20
CA ARG A 7 21.42 5.85 -2.73
C ARG A 7 21.07 5.45 -1.28
N GLY A 8 20.81 6.42 -0.40
CA GLY A 8 20.44 6.14 0.99
C GLY A 8 19.14 5.35 1.13
N VAL A 9 18.15 5.57 0.26
CA VAL A 9 16.90 4.78 0.25
C VAL A 9 17.18 3.34 -0.20
N ILE A 10 18.07 3.15 -1.20
CA ILE A 10 18.43 1.82 -1.71
C ILE A 10 19.22 1.04 -0.65
N GLU A 11 20.19 1.68 -0.01
CA GLU A 11 21.01 1.07 1.06
C GLU A 11 20.14 0.72 2.28
N ALA A 12 19.25 1.62 2.71
CA ALA A 12 18.31 1.34 3.79
C ALA A 12 17.38 0.15 3.48
N LEU A 13 16.87 0.05 2.25
CA LEU A 13 16.04 -1.10 1.84
C LEU A 13 16.82 -2.41 1.84
N ARG A 14 18.10 -2.37 1.49
CA ARG A 14 18.96 -3.57 1.40
C ARG A 14 19.20 -4.23 2.76
N ASP A 15 19.19 -3.44 3.83
CA ASP A 15 19.47 -3.94 5.17
C ASP A 15 18.19 -4.37 5.93
N GLU A 16 17.01 -4.28 5.29
CA GLU A 16 15.72 -4.68 5.89
C GLU A 16 15.39 -6.18 5.68
N PRO A 17 14.90 -6.91 6.70
CA PRO A 17 14.53 -8.32 6.58
C PRO A 17 13.37 -8.56 5.60
N ASP A 18 12.48 -7.57 5.40
CA ASP A 18 11.35 -7.62 4.46
C ASP A 18 11.66 -6.86 3.14
N GLN A 19 12.94 -6.78 2.75
CA GLN A 19 13.42 -6.01 1.60
C GLN A 19 12.58 -6.20 0.33
N ASP A 20 12.27 -7.43 -0.05
CA ASP A 20 11.55 -7.72 -1.30
C ASP A 20 10.16 -7.06 -1.32
N ILE A 21 9.44 -7.11 -0.19
CA ILE A 21 8.12 -6.52 -0.04
C ILE A 21 8.22 -5.00 -0.08
N LEU A 22 9.18 -4.42 0.66
CA LEU A 22 9.39 -2.99 0.71
C LEU A 22 9.86 -2.41 -0.63
N ALA A 23 10.70 -3.13 -1.36
CA ALA A 23 11.16 -2.78 -2.69
C ALA A 23 10.01 -2.81 -3.70
N HIS A 24 9.15 -3.84 -3.67
CA HIS A 24 7.97 -3.91 -4.54
C HIS A 24 6.99 -2.77 -4.28
N ARG A 25 6.78 -2.42 -3.00
CA ARG A 25 5.94 -1.28 -2.61
C ARG A 25 6.51 0.03 -3.11
N LEU A 26 7.79 0.29 -2.86
CA LEU A 26 8.47 1.50 -3.34
C LEU A 26 8.37 1.60 -4.87
N ALA A 27 8.66 0.51 -5.59
CA ALA A 27 8.53 0.48 -7.05
C ALA A 27 7.12 0.82 -7.51
N SER A 28 6.10 0.29 -6.82
CA SER A 28 4.68 0.56 -7.13
C SER A 28 4.28 2.01 -6.86
N GLU A 29 4.79 2.64 -5.79
CA GLU A 29 4.57 4.06 -5.49
C GLU A 29 5.26 4.98 -6.50
N VAL A 30 6.51 4.66 -6.86
CA VAL A 30 7.28 5.41 -7.87
C VAL A 30 6.61 5.32 -9.24
N ALA A 31 6.13 4.13 -9.62
CA ALA A 31 5.40 3.93 -10.87
C ALA A 31 4.14 4.80 -10.92
N LEU A 32 3.33 4.77 -9.86
CA LEU A 32 2.11 5.57 -9.77
C LEU A 32 2.40 7.08 -9.82
N ALA A 33 3.44 7.54 -9.08
CA ALA A 33 3.88 8.93 -9.12
C ALA A 33 4.34 9.36 -10.52
N SER A 34 5.05 8.48 -11.24
CA SER A 34 5.46 8.73 -12.63
C SER A 34 4.27 8.85 -13.58
N VAL A 35 3.25 7.99 -13.44
CA VAL A 35 2.03 8.07 -14.25
C VAL A 35 1.26 9.35 -13.95
N LEU A 36 1.11 9.74 -12.68
CA LEU A 36 0.48 10.99 -12.28
C LEU A 36 1.20 12.22 -12.88
N GLU A 37 2.53 12.21 -12.89
CA GLU A 37 3.31 13.28 -13.55
C GLU A 37 3.02 13.34 -15.05
N LYS A 38 3.02 12.21 -15.75
CA LYS A 38 2.71 12.16 -17.19
C LYS A 38 1.29 12.63 -17.48
N ALA A 39 0.32 12.27 -16.64
CA ALA A 39 -1.07 12.73 -16.76
C ALA A 39 -1.18 14.25 -16.59
N LEU A 40 -0.48 14.82 -15.61
CA LEU A 40 -0.42 16.28 -15.39
C LEU A 40 0.25 17.02 -16.55
N LEU A 41 1.26 16.43 -17.18
CA LEU A 41 1.88 16.97 -18.40
C LEU A 41 0.89 16.93 -19.57
N LEU A 42 0.23 15.78 -19.78
CA LEU A 42 -0.80 15.62 -20.81
C LEU A 42 -1.94 16.64 -20.66
N GLN A 43 -2.38 16.90 -19.43
CA GLN A 43 -3.41 17.91 -19.14
C GLN A 43 -2.97 19.29 -19.64
N ARG A 44 -1.72 19.68 -19.37
CA ARG A 44 -1.18 20.98 -19.83
C ARG A 44 -1.04 21.01 -21.35
N THR A 45 -0.65 19.90 -21.96
CA THR A 45 -0.58 19.77 -23.42
C THR A 45 -1.96 19.90 -24.06
N LEU A 46 -3.01 19.26 -23.52
CA LEU A 46 -4.39 19.41 -24.01
C LEU A 46 -4.89 20.85 -23.90
N LEU A 47 -4.70 21.49 -22.74
CA LEU A 47 -5.10 22.89 -22.55
C LEU A 47 -4.35 23.87 -23.45
N THR A 48 -3.08 23.55 -23.77
CA THR A 48 -2.29 24.35 -24.71
C THR A 48 -2.76 24.11 -26.15
N GLY A 49 -3.03 22.84 -26.52
CA GLY A 49 -3.56 22.46 -27.81
C GLY A 49 -4.93 23.06 -28.08
N GLN A 50 -5.78 23.20 -27.06
CA GLN A 50 -7.07 23.88 -27.18
C GLN A 50 -6.95 25.35 -27.60
N LYS A 51 -5.87 26.02 -27.17
CA LYS A 51 -5.60 27.43 -27.49
C LYS A 51 -4.95 27.62 -28.86
N GLU A 52 -4.64 26.55 -29.57
CA GLU A 52 -4.09 26.62 -30.92
C GLU A 52 -5.17 27.18 -31.87
N PRO A 53 -4.87 28.14 -32.77
CA PRO A 53 -5.87 28.81 -33.59
C PRO A 53 -6.78 27.91 -34.42
N ASN A 54 -6.26 26.82 -35.00
CA ASN A 54 -7.06 25.91 -35.81
C ASN A 54 -8.00 25.06 -34.95
N VAL A 55 -7.59 24.72 -33.72
CA VAL A 55 -8.44 24.03 -32.75
C VAL A 55 -9.49 24.98 -32.17
N ALA A 56 -9.09 26.17 -31.73
CA ALA A 56 -9.97 27.16 -31.12
C ALA A 56 -11.05 27.68 -32.08
N ALA A 57 -10.77 27.72 -33.38
CA ALA A 57 -11.75 28.07 -34.41
C ALA A 57 -12.74 26.94 -34.76
N ASN A 58 -12.53 25.72 -34.23
CA ASN A 58 -13.34 24.54 -34.52
C ASN A 58 -14.06 24.03 -33.27
N GLN A 59 -15.36 24.32 -33.16
CA GLN A 59 -16.16 23.94 -31.99
C GLN A 59 -16.14 22.43 -31.70
N LEU A 60 -16.17 21.57 -32.73
CA LEU A 60 -16.10 20.12 -32.54
C LEU A 60 -14.76 19.70 -31.91
N ALA A 61 -13.67 20.36 -32.29
CA ALA A 61 -12.36 20.10 -31.71
C ALA A 61 -12.28 20.61 -30.27
N VAL A 62 -12.82 21.79 -29.97
CA VAL A 62 -12.89 22.34 -28.61
C VAL A 62 -13.69 21.42 -27.68
N ASP A 63 -14.85 20.95 -28.14
CA ASP A 63 -15.73 20.06 -27.36
C ASP A 63 -15.05 18.70 -27.10
N ALA A 64 -14.37 18.14 -28.10
CA ALA A 64 -13.60 16.91 -27.93
C ALA A 64 -12.46 17.09 -26.90
N VAL A 65 -11.69 18.19 -26.98
CA VAL A 65 -10.62 18.46 -26.02
C VAL A 65 -11.17 18.69 -24.61
N ASN A 66 -12.31 19.36 -24.46
CA ASN A 66 -12.97 19.52 -23.16
C ASN A 66 -13.38 18.17 -22.57
N HIS A 67 -14.01 17.31 -23.37
CA HIS A 67 -14.42 15.98 -22.93
C HIS A 67 -13.22 15.14 -22.44
N GLU A 68 -12.15 15.08 -23.25
CA GLU A 68 -10.94 14.33 -22.89
C GLU A 68 -10.22 14.93 -21.68
N SER A 69 -10.20 16.26 -21.56
CA SER A 69 -9.65 16.95 -20.38
C SER A 69 -10.43 16.59 -19.11
N ASP A 70 -11.77 16.51 -19.17
CA ASP A 70 -12.60 16.13 -18.02
C ASP A 70 -12.38 14.68 -17.61
N VAL A 71 -12.23 13.77 -18.59
CA VAL A 71 -11.86 12.37 -18.34
C VAL A 71 -10.50 12.31 -17.65
N LEU A 72 -9.50 13.01 -18.18
CA LEU A 72 -8.15 13.05 -17.63
C LEU A 72 -8.11 13.63 -16.21
N ILE A 73 -8.89 14.67 -15.92
CA ILE A 73 -8.98 15.27 -14.59
C ILE A 73 -9.51 14.26 -13.57
N ARG A 74 -10.54 13.49 -13.92
CA ARG A 74 -11.05 12.41 -13.06
C ARG A 74 -9.98 11.35 -12.82
N GLU A 75 -9.24 10.97 -13.86
CA GLU A 75 -8.19 9.98 -13.71
C GLU A 75 -7.02 10.47 -12.84
N ILE A 76 -6.62 11.73 -12.98
CA ILE A 76 -5.64 12.37 -12.09
C ILE A 76 -6.12 12.33 -10.63
N GLN A 77 -7.41 12.56 -10.38
CA GLN A 77 -7.98 12.45 -9.04
C GLN A 77 -7.94 11.01 -8.51
N ASN A 78 -8.29 10.03 -9.34
CA ASN A 78 -8.21 8.60 -8.99
C ASN A 78 -6.78 8.21 -8.61
N LEU A 79 -5.80 8.56 -9.43
CA LEU A 79 -4.38 8.28 -9.19
C LEU A 79 -3.87 8.94 -7.91
N LYS A 80 -4.31 10.16 -7.60
CA LYS A 80 -3.98 10.84 -6.33
C LYS A 80 -4.56 10.09 -5.13
N THR A 81 -5.83 9.68 -5.21
CA THR A 81 -6.49 8.91 -4.15
C THR A 81 -5.82 7.55 -3.96
N GLU A 82 -5.44 6.87 -5.04
CA GLU A 82 -4.71 5.61 -4.98
C GLU A 82 -3.34 5.77 -4.30
N LEU A 83 -2.60 6.84 -4.62
CA LEU A 83 -1.30 7.11 -4.01
C LEU A 83 -1.43 7.34 -2.50
N ASP A 84 -2.42 8.15 -2.10
CA ASP A 84 -2.68 8.46 -0.70
C ASP A 84 -3.14 7.24 0.10
N LEU A 85 -4.00 6.42 -0.50
CA LEU A 85 -4.45 5.16 0.10
C LEU A 85 -3.27 4.20 0.29
N ARG A 86 -2.38 4.05 -0.71
CA ARG A 86 -1.20 3.20 -0.61
C ARG A 86 -0.27 3.64 0.52
N ARG A 87 -0.02 4.95 0.64
CA ARG A 87 0.78 5.52 1.75
C ARG A 87 0.12 5.30 3.11
N THR A 88 -1.17 5.56 3.21
CA THR A 88 -1.94 5.36 4.45
C THR A 88 -1.96 3.90 4.87
N LEU A 89 -2.17 2.98 3.93
CA LEU A 89 -2.11 1.54 4.21
C LEU A 89 -0.70 1.10 4.59
N ALA A 90 0.35 1.59 3.90
CA ALA A 90 1.73 1.27 4.21
C ALA A 90 2.12 1.70 5.64
N ASN A 91 1.74 2.91 6.06
CA ASN A 91 1.96 3.41 7.41
C ASN A 91 1.27 2.56 8.49
N ASN A 92 0.16 1.89 8.14
CA ASN A 92 -0.64 1.11 9.07
C ASN A 92 -0.34 -0.40 9.05
N SER A 93 0.36 -0.96 8.06
CA SER A 93 0.26 -2.40 7.73
C SER A 93 1.31 -3.37 8.31
N PRO A 94 2.53 -3.02 8.71
CA PRO A 94 3.42 -3.98 9.40
C PRO A 94 3.29 -3.93 10.93
N MET A 95 3.29 -2.72 11.51
CA MET A 95 3.15 -2.50 12.95
C MET A 95 1.82 -3.01 13.50
N ALA A 96 0.71 -2.87 12.76
CA ALA A 96 -0.58 -3.40 13.20
C ALA A 96 -0.65 -4.94 13.15
N ILE A 97 0.06 -5.58 12.21
CA ILE A 97 0.13 -7.04 12.14
C ILE A 97 1.03 -7.57 13.26
N ILE A 98 2.20 -6.96 13.49
CA ILE A 98 3.12 -7.31 14.58
C ILE A 98 2.48 -7.06 15.95
N GLN A 99 1.82 -5.92 16.18
CA GLN A 99 1.08 -5.66 17.43
C GLN A 99 -0.02 -6.70 17.66
N ARG A 100 -0.81 -7.06 16.63
CA ARG A 100 -1.81 -8.13 16.76
C ARG A 100 -1.18 -9.48 17.05
N HIS A 101 -0.02 -9.79 16.45
CA HIS A 101 0.72 -11.01 16.75
C HIS A 101 1.25 -11.03 18.18
N GLY A 102 1.79 -9.90 18.67
CA GLY A 102 2.24 -9.71 20.05
C GLY A 102 1.11 -9.84 21.05
N VAL A 103 -0.07 -9.25 20.78
CA VAL A 103 -1.28 -9.37 21.61
C VAL A 103 -1.80 -10.81 21.64
N ARG A 104 -1.83 -11.52 20.50
CA ARG A 104 -2.20 -12.95 20.46
C ARG A 104 -1.18 -13.84 21.20
N ALA A 105 0.12 -13.60 21.03
CA ALA A 105 1.16 -14.36 21.70
C ALA A 105 1.19 -14.09 23.23
N ALA A 106 0.93 -12.85 23.66
CA ALA A 106 0.76 -12.51 25.06
C ALA A 106 -0.52 -13.12 25.66
N GLY A 107 -1.63 -13.15 24.91
CA GLY A 107 -2.86 -13.84 25.31
C GLY A 107 -2.70 -15.36 25.38
N SER A 108 -1.90 -15.96 24.50
CA SER A 108 -1.63 -17.41 24.50
C SER A 108 -0.74 -17.87 25.68
N ARG A 109 0.02 -16.96 26.32
CA ARG A 109 0.81 -17.27 27.52
C ARG A 109 -0.04 -17.48 28.78
N GLY A 110 -1.34 -17.16 28.74
CA GLY A 110 -2.27 -17.36 29.86
C GLY A 110 -3.03 -18.69 29.83
N ILE A 111 -2.99 -19.44 28.74
CA ILE A 111 -3.64 -20.76 28.66
C ILE A 111 -2.59 -21.83 28.97
N TYR A 112 -2.21 -21.92 30.24
CA TYR A 112 -1.60 -23.14 30.75
C TYR A 112 -2.70 -24.21 30.77
N GLU A 113 -2.69 -25.10 29.77
CA GLU A 113 -3.41 -26.38 29.83
C GLU A 113 -2.60 -27.35 30.70
N GLY A 114 -2.43 -26.97 31.97
CA GLY A 114 -1.96 -27.86 33.01
C GLY A 114 -3.18 -28.55 33.60
N ASP A 115 -3.20 -29.88 33.55
CA ASP A 115 -4.22 -30.72 34.17
C ASP A 115 -4.51 -30.19 35.60
N PRO A 116 -5.73 -29.76 35.94
CA PRO A 116 -5.99 -29.03 37.19
C PRO A 116 -5.90 -29.92 38.44
N ILE A 117 -5.69 -31.22 38.25
CA ILE A 117 -5.64 -32.22 39.30
C ILE A 117 -4.22 -32.75 39.37
N PRO A 118 -3.45 -32.39 40.42
CA PRO A 118 -2.19 -33.05 40.70
C PRO A 118 -2.44 -34.55 40.89
N ASN A 119 -1.58 -35.38 40.30
CA ASN A 119 -1.50 -36.81 40.62
C ASN A 119 -2.53 -37.78 40.00
N ARG A 120 -3.16 -37.44 38.86
CA ARG A 120 -4.02 -38.40 38.12
C ARG A 120 -3.30 -39.71 37.76
N LEU A 121 -2.01 -39.66 37.43
CA LEU A 121 -1.20 -40.85 37.12
C LEU A 121 -0.97 -41.75 38.34
N ASP A 122 -0.84 -41.18 39.54
CA ASP A 122 -0.65 -41.93 40.78
C ASP A 122 -1.95 -42.59 41.27
N GLU A 123 -3.11 -42.00 40.98
CA GLU A 123 -4.41 -42.61 41.28
C GLU A 123 -4.71 -43.81 40.37
N LEU A 124 -4.33 -43.73 39.09
CA LEU A 124 -4.46 -44.85 38.14
C LEU A 124 -3.58 -46.04 38.53
N ASN A 125 -2.42 -45.78 39.14
CA ASN A 125 -1.51 -46.83 39.58
C ASN A 125 -1.92 -47.49 40.92
N LYS A 126 -2.79 -46.84 41.72
CA LYS A 126 -3.36 -47.42 42.95
C LYS A 126 -4.56 -48.34 42.72
N GLY A 127 -5.18 -48.26 41.53
CA GLY A 127 -6.33 -49.09 41.15
C GLY A 127 -5.97 -50.42 40.48
N THR A 128 -4.68 -50.71 40.28
CA THR A 128 -4.23 -51.89 39.53
C THR A 128 -3.26 -52.74 40.35
N THR A 129 -3.76 -53.35 41.41
CA THR A 129 -3.09 -54.50 42.05
C THR A 129 -4.15 -55.56 42.39
N PRO A 130 -4.12 -56.75 41.77
CA PRO A 130 -4.90 -57.90 42.22
C PRO A 130 -4.37 -58.49 43.54
#